data_AF-A0A374NI45-F1
#
_entry.id   AF-A0A374NI45-F1
#
_cell.length_a   1.000
_cell.length_b   1.000
_cell.length_c   1.000
_cell.angle_alpha   90.00
_cell.angle_beta   90.00
_cell.angle_gamma   90.00
#
_symmetry.space_group_name_H-M   'P 1'
#
loop_
_entity.id
_entity.type
_entity.pdbx_description
1 polymer ?
#
loop_
_entity_poly.entity_id
_entity_poly.type
_entity_poly.pdbx_seq_one_letter_code
_entity_poly.pdbx_strand_id
1 'polypeptide(L)'
;MNSKSLSDYYYNHSFMDGLRKKLPKLLPNTYCIAAIDIEHFRLFNKLYGRSSGDEVIRYICACLKQSTMENDGIDAYLGGDNFVALLPDSDELLCSIREKIIEKLGKWNNTSVFFPLFGVYTIEDTSIQPELMYDRAMLARSHAEEDYKWHICRYTLEMESCLEEEVYLLAEIEKGLENEEFTFFVQPQCNIMTGQIVGAEALVRWQKEDGEFLLPGEFIPVLEKNKMIDRLDRYIWEKVCQWLRHWIDTGHSPVPISINVSRIDIFSMNVPDYLFDLMEKYQIPKHLIKVEITESAYTESNNRIASAVNTLRSRGLVVMMDDFGCGYSSLNMLENIPVDVLKLDMRFLRFEEAERKKVHIY
;
A
#
# COMPACT_ATOMS: atom_id res chain seq x y z
N MET A 1 20.19 -38.71 12.58
CA MET A 1 19.03 -37.82 12.70
C MET A 1 19.52 -36.42 12.38
N ASN A 2 19.41 -35.99 11.12
CA ASN A 2 19.81 -34.64 10.72
C ASN A 2 18.71 -33.68 11.15
N SER A 3 19.04 -32.80 12.10
CA SER A 3 18.22 -31.64 12.44
C SER A 3 18.26 -30.67 11.26
N LYS A 4 17.33 -30.83 10.32
CA LYS A 4 17.06 -29.74 9.38
C LYS A 4 16.35 -28.64 10.15
N SER A 5 16.96 -27.47 10.16
CA SER A 5 16.38 -26.24 10.70
C SER A 5 15.18 -25.84 9.85
N LEU A 6 14.18 -25.17 10.42
CA LEU A 6 13.06 -24.60 9.67
C LEU A 6 13.52 -23.63 8.57
N SER A 7 14.69 -22.99 8.74
CA SER A 7 15.35 -22.18 7.70
C SER A 7 15.70 -22.98 6.44
N ASP A 8 15.92 -24.29 6.56
CA ASP A 8 16.29 -25.17 5.44
C ASP A 8 15.11 -25.47 4.50
N TYR A 9 13.88 -25.08 4.89
CA TYR A 9 12.68 -25.21 4.06
C TYR A 9 12.34 -23.94 3.27
N TYR A 10 12.87 -22.78 3.66
CA TYR A 10 12.56 -21.50 3.00
C TYR A 10 13.48 -21.19 1.82
N TYR A 11 14.72 -21.70 1.82
CA TYR A 11 15.69 -21.46 0.76
C TYR A 11 15.94 -22.74 -0.06
N ASN A 12 16.02 -22.62 -1.38
CA ASN A 12 16.40 -23.76 -2.22
C ASN A 12 17.86 -24.14 -1.93
N HIS A 13 18.03 -25.26 -1.22
CA HIS A 13 19.32 -25.81 -0.78
C HIS A 13 20.36 -25.88 -1.92
N SER A 14 19.92 -26.14 -3.15
CA SER A 14 20.81 -26.19 -4.32
C SER A 14 21.37 -24.82 -4.70
N PHE A 15 20.56 -23.77 -4.60
CA PHE A 15 20.99 -22.40 -4.88
C PHE A 15 21.98 -21.92 -3.83
N MET A 16 21.62 -22.07 -2.54
CA MET A 16 22.47 -21.62 -1.43
C MET A 16 23.81 -22.34 -1.39
N ASP A 17 23.83 -23.66 -1.58
CA ASP A 17 25.09 -24.41 -1.64
C ASP A 17 25.95 -24.03 -2.84
N GLY A 18 25.32 -23.78 -3.99
CA GLY A 18 26.00 -23.29 -5.18
C GLY A 18 26.64 -21.93 -4.92
N LEU A 19 25.88 -21.00 -4.33
CA LEU A 19 26.33 -19.65 -4.01
C LEU A 19 27.49 -19.69 -3.01
N ARG A 20 27.40 -20.45 -1.92
CA ARG A 20 28.50 -20.63 -0.94
C ARG A 20 29.80 -21.11 -1.59
N LYS A 21 29.71 -22.02 -2.57
CA LYS A 21 30.89 -22.53 -3.29
C LYS A 21 31.48 -21.51 -4.26
N LYS A 22 30.68 -20.57 -4.74
CA LYS A 22 31.06 -19.58 -5.77
C LYS A 22 31.56 -18.28 -5.17
N LEU A 23 30.96 -17.82 -4.06
CA LEU A 23 31.30 -16.57 -3.36
C LEU A 23 32.81 -16.33 -3.18
N PRO A 24 33.63 -17.32 -2.72
CA PRO A 24 35.07 -17.09 -2.52
C PRO A 24 35.86 -16.81 -3.82
N LYS A 25 35.24 -17.06 -4.99
CA LYS A 25 35.84 -16.87 -6.31
C LYS A 25 35.34 -15.60 -7.01
N LEU A 26 34.31 -14.95 -6.48
CA LEU A 26 33.74 -13.75 -7.07
C LEU A 26 34.55 -12.53 -6.67
N LEU A 27 34.65 -11.58 -7.59
CA LEU A 27 35.16 -10.25 -7.28
C LEU A 27 34.01 -9.37 -6.78
N PRO A 28 34.24 -8.47 -5.81
CA PRO A 28 33.25 -7.47 -5.41
C PRO A 28 32.68 -6.71 -6.61
N ASN A 29 31.38 -6.39 -6.58
CA ASN A 29 30.66 -5.59 -7.58
C ASN A 29 30.65 -6.19 -9.00
N THR A 30 30.90 -7.50 -9.14
CA THR A 30 30.86 -8.17 -10.45
C THR A 30 29.61 -9.02 -10.66
N TYR A 31 28.97 -9.46 -9.58
CA TYR A 31 27.76 -10.26 -9.61
C TYR A 31 26.71 -9.70 -8.67
N CYS A 32 25.45 -9.99 -8.96
CA CYS A 32 24.30 -9.68 -8.13
C CYS A 32 23.41 -10.91 -7.95
N ILE A 33 22.61 -10.87 -6.88
CA ILE A 33 21.48 -11.78 -6.70
C ILE A 33 20.23 -11.07 -7.20
N ALA A 34 19.54 -11.66 -8.16
CA ALA A 34 18.24 -11.22 -8.65
C ALA A 34 17.15 -12.17 -8.12
N ALA A 35 16.32 -11.67 -7.20
CA ALA A 35 15.07 -12.31 -6.79
C ALA A 35 13.94 -11.83 -7.72
N ILE A 36 13.18 -12.76 -8.28
CA ILE A 36 12.20 -12.47 -9.33
C ILE A 36 10.85 -13.06 -8.96
N ASP A 37 9.80 -12.28 -9.18
CA ASP A 37 8.40 -12.66 -8.97
C ASP A 37 7.54 -12.16 -10.14
N ILE A 38 6.30 -12.64 -10.25
CA ILE A 38 5.33 -12.16 -11.24
C ILE A 38 4.18 -11.47 -10.51
N GLU A 39 4.03 -10.18 -10.76
CA GLU A 39 2.94 -9.38 -10.21
C GLU A 39 1.59 -10.02 -10.53
N HIS A 40 0.76 -10.17 -9.50
CA HIS A 40 -0.58 -10.74 -9.58
C HIS A 40 -0.67 -12.14 -10.23
N PHE A 41 0.35 -13.00 -10.11
CA PHE A 41 0.33 -14.34 -10.74
C PHE A 41 -0.84 -15.25 -10.30
N ARG A 42 -1.33 -15.08 -9.07
CA ARG A 42 -2.55 -15.78 -8.62
C ARG A 42 -3.77 -15.38 -9.44
N LEU A 43 -3.89 -14.11 -9.81
CA LEU A 43 -4.95 -13.60 -10.69
C LEU A 43 -4.75 -14.14 -12.11
N PHE A 44 -3.51 -14.17 -12.61
CA PHE A 44 -3.18 -14.78 -13.90
C PHE A 44 -3.70 -16.22 -13.99
N ASN A 45 -3.40 -17.05 -12.99
CA ASN A 45 -3.88 -18.44 -12.92
C ASN A 45 -5.40 -18.55 -12.88
N LYS A 46 -6.10 -17.58 -12.27
CA LYS A 46 -7.56 -17.54 -12.22
C LYS A 46 -8.16 -17.19 -13.59
N LEU A 47 -7.54 -16.29 -14.35
CA LEU A 47 -8.03 -15.82 -15.64
C LEU A 47 -7.71 -16.78 -16.80
N TYR A 48 -6.50 -17.33 -16.82
CA TYR A 48 -5.99 -18.12 -17.96
C TYR A 48 -5.79 -19.61 -17.65
N GLY A 49 -5.99 -20.02 -16.39
CA GLY A 49 -5.85 -21.39 -15.95
C GLY A 49 -4.42 -21.78 -15.59
N ARG A 50 -4.30 -22.78 -14.72
CA ARG A 50 -3.01 -23.25 -14.18
C ARG A 50 -2.05 -23.75 -15.25
N SER A 51 -2.55 -24.37 -16.32
CA SER A 51 -1.70 -24.86 -17.41
C SER A 51 -0.97 -23.73 -18.15
N SER A 52 -1.59 -22.56 -18.29
CA SER A 52 -0.92 -21.37 -18.82
C SER A 52 0.06 -20.78 -17.81
N GLY A 53 -0.26 -20.80 -16.51
CA GLY A 53 0.69 -20.43 -15.46
C GLY A 53 1.96 -21.30 -15.48
N ASP A 54 1.80 -22.62 -15.60
CA ASP A 54 2.91 -23.57 -15.72
C ASP A 54 3.74 -23.32 -16.99
N GLU A 55 3.13 -22.85 -18.08
CA GLU A 55 3.83 -22.47 -19.31
C GLU A 55 4.74 -21.25 -19.08
N VAL A 56 4.23 -20.24 -18.38
CA VAL A 56 4.99 -19.02 -18.03
C VAL A 56 6.14 -19.37 -17.09
N ILE A 57 5.90 -20.13 -16.02
CA ILE A 57 6.95 -20.56 -15.08
C ILE A 57 8.07 -21.30 -15.81
N ARG A 58 7.71 -22.28 -16.66
CA ARG A 58 8.70 -23.05 -17.43
C ARG A 58 9.52 -22.16 -18.37
N TYR A 59 8.90 -21.15 -18.96
CA TYR A 59 9.61 -20.19 -19.81
C TYR A 59 10.60 -19.34 -19.00
N ILE A 60 10.21 -18.83 -17.85
CA ILE A 60 11.10 -18.05 -16.97
C ILE A 60 12.27 -18.90 -16.51
N CYS A 61 12.03 -20.14 -16.06
CA CYS A 61 13.10 -21.07 -15.72
C CYS A 61 14.08 -21.28 -16.89
N ALA A 62 13.57 -21.44 -18.11
CA ALA A 62 14.43 -21.61 -19.29
C ALA A 62 15.24 -20.35 -19.60
N CYS A 63 14.63 -19.17 -19.48
CA CYS A 63 15.28 -17.89 -19.69
C CYS A 63 16.41 -17.66 -18.68
N LEU A 64 16.14 -17.90 -17.39
CA LEU A 64 17.14 -17.75 -16.33
C LEU A 64 18.27 -18.74 -16.50
N LYS A 65 17.96 -20.01 -16.76
CA LYS A 65 18.95 -21.05 -16.99
C LYS A 65 19.87 -20.75 -18.17
N GLN A 66 19.33 -20.19 -19.26
CA GLN A 66 20.16 -19.77 -20.39
C GLN A 66 21.12 -18.66 -19.97
N SER A 67 20.60 -17.60 -19.34
CA SER A 67 21.41 -16.47 -18.89
C SER A 67 22.49 -16.88 -17.89
N THR A 68 22.18 -17.77 -16.94
CA THR A 68 23.17 -18.26 -15.96
C THR A 68 24.20 -19.16 -16.61
N MET A 69 23.83 -20.01 -17.58
CA MET A 69 24.81 -20.83 -18.31
C MET A 69 25.81 -19.99 -19.12
N GLU A 70 25.35 -18.91 -19.76
CA GLU A 70 26.20 -18.01 -20.56
C GLU A 70 27.16 -17.16 -19.71
N ASN A 71 26.79 -16.89 -18.46
CA ASN A 71 27.46 -15.90 -17.62
C ASN A 71 28.08 -16.49 -16.35
N ASP A 72 28.34 -17.80 -16.32
CA ASP A 72 28.80 -18.51 -15.12
C ASP A 72 27.97 -18.10 -13.88
N GLY A 73 26.66 -18.21 -13.99
CA GLY A 73 25.68 -17.91 -12.94
C GLY A 73 25.17 -19.15 -12.21
N ILE A 74 24.12 -18.96 -11.40
CA ILE A 74 23.37 -20.04 -10.74
C ILE A 74 21.91 -19.61 -10.73
N ASP A 75 20.97 -20.48 -11.08
CA ASP A 75 19.53 -20.21 -11.00
C ASP A 75 18.81 -21.24 -10.13
N ALA A 76 17.66 -20.83 -9.58
CA ALA A 76 16.73 -21.75 -8.96
C ALA A 76 15.27 -21.25 -9.06
N TYR A 77 14.37 -22.23 -9.14
CA TYR A 77 12.94 -22.03 -8.90
C TYR A 77 12.63 -22.39 -7.45
N LEU A 78 11.97 -21.48 -6.73
CA LEU A 78 11.69 -21.60 -5.30
C LEU A 78 10.25 -22.05 -5.01
N GLY A 79 9.40 -22.09 -6.04
CA GLY A 79 7.99 -22.48 -5.92
C GLY A 79 7.04 -21.28 -6.09
N GLY A 80 5.81 -21.58 -6.52
CA GLY A 80 4.84 -20.56 -6.90
C GLY A 80 5.33 -19.77 -8.12
N ASP A 81 5.53 -18.48 -7.91
CA ASP A 81 6.03 -17.46 -8.83
C ASP A 81 7.45 -16.97 -8.46
N ASN A 82 8.11 -17.61 -7.49
CA ASN A 82 9.39 -17.14 -6.97
C ASN A 82 10.59 -17.80 -7.68
N PHE A 83 11.48 -16.97 -8.21
CA PHE A 83 12.72 -17.38 -8.85
C PHE A 83 13.90 -16.60 -8.27
N VAL A 84 15.10 -17.18 -8.36
CA VAL A 84 16.33 -16.50 -7.96
C VAL A 84 17.45 -16.84 -8.94
N ALA A 85 18.31 -15.86 -9.23
CA ALA A 85 19.51 -16.06 -10.03
C ALA A 85 20.70 -15.26 -9.48
N LEU A 86 21.88 -15.87 -9.55
CA LEU A 86 23.18 -15.21 -9.47
C LEU A 86 23.62 -14.88 -10.91
N LEU A 87 23.78 -13.61 -11.22
CA LEU A 87 24.10 -13.10 -12.55
C LEU A 87 25.20 -12.03 -12.45
N PRO A 88 25.94 -11.72 -13.53
CA PRO A 88 26.74 -10.53 -13.59
C PRO A 88 25.91 -9.30 -13.24
N ASP A 89 26.50 -8.39 -12.46
CA ASP A 89 25.81 -7.17 -12.06
C ASP A 89 25.77 -6.18 -13.24
N SER A 90 24.77 -6.35 -14.11
CA SER A 90 24.62 -5.62 -15.36
C SER A 90 23.15 -5.29 -15.61
N ASP A 91 22.85 -3.99 -15.69
CA ASP A 91 21.50 -3.49 -15.98
C ASP A 91 21.02 -3.93 -17.35
N GLU A 92 21.92 -4.01 -18.33
CA GLU A 92 21.62 -4.49 -19.67
C GLU A 92 21.15 -5.94 -19.64
N LEU A 93 21.85 -6.80 -18.89
CA LEU A 93 21.48 -8.20 -18.74
C LEU A 93 20.14 -8.37 -18.03
N LEU A 94 19.94 -7.66 -16.92
CA LEU A 94 18.68 -7.69 -16.15
C LEU A 94 17.51 -7.20 -17.00
N CYS A 95 17.67 -6.09 -17.72
CA CYS A 95 16.66 -5.57 -18.64
C CYS A 95 16.36 -6.56 -19.77
N SER A 96 17.38 -7.19 -20.36
CA SER A 96 17.21 -8.21 -21.40
C SER A 96 16.39 -9.41 -20.93
N ILE A 97 16.67 -9.92 -19.72
CA ILE A 97 15.90 -11.01 -19.12
C ILE A 97 14.45 -10.58 -18.89
N ARG A 98 14.26 -9.40 -18.28
CA ARG A 98 12.93 -8.82 -18.04
C ARG A 98 12.12 -8.71 -19.34
N GLU A 99 12.70 -8.14 -20.39
CA GLU A 99 12.03 -7.95 -21.68
C GLU A 99 11.61 -9.27 -22.33
N LYS A 100 12.45 -10.31 -22.27
CA LYS A 100 12.09 -11.66 -22.75
C LYS A 100 10.88 -12.22 -21.99
N ILE A 101 10.79 -11.97 -20.69
CA ILE A 101 9.66 -12.41 -19.86
C ILE A 101 8.40 -11.60 -20.20
N ILE A 102 8.51 -10.28 -20.34
CA ILE A 102 7.40 -9.40 -20.75
C ILE A 102 6.85 -9.81 -22.12
N GLU A 103 7.72 -10.06 -23.10
CA GLU A 103 7.32 -10.50 -24.44
C GLU A 103 6.51 -11.80 -24.38
N LYS A 104 6.96 -12.77 -23.57
CA LYS A 104 6.22 -14.01 -23.33
C LYS A 104 4.86 -13.76 -22.70
N LEU A 105 4.81 -12.91 -21.67
CA LEU A 105 3.57 -12.53 -20.99
C LEU A 105 2.62 -11.77 -21.92
N GLY A 106 3.14 -11.05 -22.92
CA GLY A 106 2.37 -10.28 -23.90
C GLY A 106 1.25 -11.07 -24.60
N LYS A 107 1.40 -12.40 -24.75
CA LYS A 107 0.33 -13.29 -25.26
C LYS A 107 -0.95 -13.25 -24.41
N TRP A 108 -0.83 -12.93 -23.13
CA TRP A 108 -1.91 -12.91 -22.14
C TRP A 108 -2.10 -11.52 -21.49
N ASN A 109 -1.16 -10.60 -21.70
CA ASN A 109 -1.12 -9.31 -21.02
C ASN A 109 -1.77 -8.18 -21.84
N ASN A 110 -3.01 -8.40 -22.31
CA ASN A 110 -3.76 -7.40 -23.11
C ASN A 110 -4.07 -6.10 -22.35
N THR A 111 -3.93 -6.12 -21.02
CA THR A 111 -4.28 -5.02 -20.11
C THR A 111 -3.08 -4.49 -19.32
N SER A 112 -1.85 -4.96 -19.58
CA SER A 112 -0.64 -4.52 -18.86
C SER A 112 -0.77 -4.68 -17.33
N VAL A 113 -1.14 -5.88 -16.86
CA VAL A 113 -1.39 -6.20 -15.44
C VAL A 113 -0.37 -7.19 -14.86
N PHE A 114 0.31 -7.96 -15.72
CA PHE A 114 1.26 -8.98 -15.27
C PHE A 114 2.69 -8.60 -15.67
N PHE A 115 3.52 -8.26 -14.69
CA PHE A 115 4.91 -7.89 -14.91
C PHE A 115 5.86 -8.71 -14.04
N PRO A 116 7.07 -9.00 -14.52
CA PRO A 116 8.09 -9.58 -13.69
C PRO A 116 8.71 -8.48 -12.80
N LEU A 117 8.68 -8.70 -11.49
CA LEU A 117 9.26 -7.83 -10.47
C LEU A 117 10.65 -8.36 -10.10
N PHE A 118 11.67 -7.51 -10.17
CA PHE A 118 13.06 -7.86 -9.85
C PHE A 118 13.52 -7.09 -8.62
N GLY A 119 14.03 -7.83 -7.64
CA GLY A 119 14.83 -7.28 -6.55
C GLY A 119 16.28 -7.71 -6.69
N VAL A 120 17.19 -6.74 -6.64
CA VAL A 120 18.60 -6.96 -6.98
C VAL A 120 19.47 -6.58 -5.79
N TYR A 121 20.32 -7.49 -5.35
CA TYR A 121 21.38 -7.21 -4.38
C TYR A 121 22.75 -7.35 -5.05
N THR A 122 23.50 -6.25 -5.15
CA THR A 122 24.89 -6.26 -5.62
C THR A 122 25.78 -6.89 -4.56
N ILE A 123 26.63 -7.84 -4.97
CA ILE A 123 27.56 -8.52 -4.06
C ILE A 123 28.79 -7.65 -3.88
N GLU A 124 28.75 -6.78 -2.88
CA GLU A 124 29.87 -5.88 -2.51
C GLU A 124 30.87 -6.56 -1.56
N ASP A 125 30.37 -7.45 -0.69
CA ASP A 125 31.16 -8.20 0.29
C ASP A 125 30.82 -9.69 0.22
N THR A 126 31.82 -10.50 -0.16
CA THR A 126 31.69 -11.95 -0.31
C THR A 126 31.75 -12.71 1.01
N SER A 127 31.99 -12.02 2.14
CA SER A 127 31.97 -12.61 3.49
C SER A 127 30.57 -12.71 4.09
N ILE A 128 29.60 -11.98 3.54
CA ILE A 128 28.20 -11.99 3.96
C ILE A 128 27.58 -13.37 3.69
N GLN A 129 26.70 -13.83 4.58
CA GLN A 129 26.01 -15.11 4.41
C GLN A 129 25.05 -15.05 3.21
N PRO A 130 25.02 -16.09 2.34
CA PRO A 130 24.11 -16.18 1.19
C PRO A 130 22.64 -15.90 1.51
N GLU A 131 22.19 -16.36 2.67
CA GLU A 131 20.81 -16.15 3.16
C GLU A 131 20.51 -14.66 3.29
N LEU A 132 21.39 -13.91 3.94
CA LEU A 132 21.24 -12.47 4.12
C LEU A 132 21.30 -11.73 2.77
N MET A 133 22.18 -12.16 1.85
CA MET A 133 22.23 -11.58 0.50
C MET A 133 20.91 -11.78 -0.26
N TYR A 134 20.30 -12.97 -0.12
CA TYR A 134 19.02 -13.26 -0.73
C TYR A 134 17.86 -12.50 -0.06
N ASP A 135 17.86 -12.39 1.28
CA ASP A 135 16.85 -11.61 2.01
C ASP A 135 16.88 -10.14 1.58
N ARG A 136 18.07 -9.57 1.36
CA ARG A 136 18.25 -8.21 0.81
C ARG A 136 17.72 -8.07 -0.62
N ALA A 137 17.96 -9.06 -1.48
CA ALA A 137 17.36 -9.08 -2.82
C ALA A 137 15.84 -9.18 -2.76
N MET A 138 15.29 -9.97 -1.84
CA MET A 138 13.84 -10.08 -1.61
C MET A 138 13.24 -8.78 -1.08
N LEU A 139 13.94 -8.08 -0.19
CA LEU A 139 13.53 -6.76 0.30
C LEU A 139 13.44 -5.76 -0.85
N ALA A 140 14.46 -5.68 -1.68
CA ALA A 140 14.44 -4.85 -2.88
C ALA A 140 13.27 -5.22 -3.80
N ARG A 141 13.01 -6.52 -3.98
CA ARG A 141 11.91 -7.01 -4.82
C ARG A 141 10.54 -6.51 -4.33
N SER A 142 10.32 -6.45 -3.02
CA SER A 142 9.07 -5.95 -2.45
C SER A 142 8.82 -4.46 -2.73
N HIS A 143 9.87 -3.69 -3.02
CA HIS A 143 9.77 -2.29 -3.41
C HIS A 143 9.75 -2.10 -4.95
N ALA A 144 9.84 -3.17 -5.73
CA ALA A 144 9.85 -3.09 -7.20
C ALA A 144 8.47 -2.75 -7.81
N GLU A 145 7.39 -2.85 -7.02
CA GLU A 145 6.04 -2.38 -7.42
C GLU A 145 5.96 -0.84 -7.42
N GLU A 146 6.74 -0.16 -6.58
CA GLU A 146 6.70 1.30 -6.42
C GLU A 146 7.45 2.04 -7.56
N ASP A 147 8.40 1.36 -8.23
CA ASP A 147 9.09 1.89 -9.41
C ASP A 147 8.35 1.52 -10.70
N TYR A 148 7.41 2.39 -11.07
CA TYR A 148 6.57 2.28 -12.28
C TYR A 148 7.33 2.21 -13.60
N LYS A 149 8.64 2.54 -13.64
CA LYS A 149 9.34 2.69 -14.93
C LYS A 149 10.03 1.41 -15.38
N TRP A 150 10.52 0.59 -14.45
CA TRP A 150 11.38 -0.55 -14.82
C TRP A 150 11.09 -1.85 -14.08
N HIS A 151 10.33 -1.84 -12.98
CA HIS A 151 10.07 -3.02 -12.12
C HIS A 151 11.34 -3.78 -11.70
N ILE A 152 12.47 -3.07 -11.66
CA ILE A 152 13.76 -3.56 -11.17
C ILE A 152 14.17 -2.60 -10.07
N CYS A 153 14.25 -3.12 -8.85
CA CYS A 153 14.64 -2.37 -7.68
C CYS A 153 15.93 -2.94 -7.11
N ARG A 154 16.90 -2.06 -6.85
CA ARG A 154 18.16 -2.44 -6.19
C ARG A 154 18.05 -2.21 -4.71
N TYR A 155 18.56 -3.17 -3.94
CA TYR A 155 18.71 -3.05 -2.51
C TYR A 155 19.56 -1.81 -2.17
N THR A 156 19.08 -1.04 -1.21
CA THR A 156 19.85 0.02 -0.57
C THR A 156 19.76 -0.15 0.95
N LEU A 157 20.73 0.39 1.69
CA LEU A 157 20.73 0.28 3.15
C LEU A 157 19.50 0.98 3.77
N GLU A 158 19.02 2.04 3.12
CA GLU A 158 17.84 2.80 3.51
C GLU A 158 16.58 1.93 3.54
N MET A 159 16.48 0.88 2.72
CA MET A 159 15.34 -0.05 2.76
C MET A 159 15.31 -0.87 4.06
N GLU A 160 16.49 -1.28 4.56
CA GLU A 160 16.60 -2.01 5.82
C GLU A 160 16.27 -1.08 7.00
N SER A 161 16.82 0.15 6.99
CA SER A 161 16.50 1.17 8.00
C SER A 161 15.01 1.54 8.00
N CYS A 162 14.37 1.66 6.84
CA CYS A 162 12.94 1.96 6.73
C CYS A 162 12.07 0.86 7.36
N LEU A 163 12.41 -0.42 7.18
CA LEU A 163 11.71 -1.51 7.86
C LEU A 163 11.89 -1.46 9.38
N GLU A 164 13.10 -1.17 9.86
CA GLU A 164 13.37 -1.04 11.29
C GLU A 164 12.57 0.12 11.90
N GLU A 165 12.54 1.26 11.22
CA GLU A 165 11.74 2.44 11.59
C GLU A 165 10.24 2.13 11.60
N GLU A 166 9.72 1.40 10.60
CA GLU A 166 8.31 0.97 10.56
C GLU A 166 7.96 0.09 11.76
N VAL A 167 8.80 -0.88 12.10
CA VAL A 167 8.56 -1.77 13.25
C VAL A 167 8.60 -0.99 14.56
N TYR A 168 9.56 -0.08 14.71
CA TYR A 168 9.64 0.79 15.88
C TYR A 168 8.41 1.69 16.00
N LEU A 169 8.01 2.33 14.90
CA LEU A 169 6.85 3.21 14.84
C LEU A 169 5.55 2.47 15.17
N LEU A 170 5.36 1.25 14.67
CA LEU A 170 4.20 0.42 15.03
C LEU A 170 4.12 0.18 16.54
N ALA A 171 5.25 -0.16 17.16
CA ALA A 171 5.30 -0.38 18.61
C ALA A 171 5.04 0.91 19.40
N GLU A 172 5.49 2.06 18.90
CA GLU A 172 5.16 3.37 19.48
C GLU A 172 3.67 3.71 19.33
N ILE A 173 3.06 3.45 18.17
CA ILE A 173 1.64 3.73 17.94
C ILE A 173 0.77 2.92 18.91
N GLU A 174 1.09 1.64 19.11
CA GLU A 174 0.35 0.81 20.08
C GLU A 174 0.40 1.39 21.49
N LYS A 175 1.59 1.80 21.95
CA LYS A 175 1.76 2.46 23.25
C LYS A 175 1.03 3.80 23.31
N GLY A 176 1.12 4.61 22.25
CA GLY A 176 0.46 5.91 22.18
C GLY A 176 -1.06 5.80 22.25
N LEU A 177 -1.64 4.73 21.69
CA LEU A 177 -3.07 4.43 21.84
C LEU A 177 -3.43 4.07 23.29
N GLU A 178 -2.58 3.31 23.99
CA GLU A 178 -2.76 2.96 25.40
C GLU A 178 -2.60 4.17 26.33
N ASN A 179 -1.68 5.08 26.01
CA ASN A 179 -1.37 6.29 26.78
C ASN A 179 -2.28 7.49 26.44
N GLU A 180 -3.27 7.32 25.56
CA GLU A 180 -4.14 8.39 25.07
C GLU A 180 -3.41 9.57 24.39
N GLU A 181 -2.26 9.31 23.76
CA GLU A 181 -1.43 10.31 23.05
C GLU A 181 -2.04 10.78 21.72
N PHE A 182 -3.02 10.04 21.20
CA PHE A 182 -3.73 10.43 19.99
C PHE A 182 -4.88 11.37 20.31
N THR A 183 -5.03 12.38 19.47
CA THR A 183 -6.13 13.35 19.52
C THR A 183 -6.54 13.75 18.10
N PHE A 184 -7.50 14.65 17.97
CA PHE A 184 -7.88 15.22 16.69
C PHE A 184 -7.99 16.73 16.79
N PHE A 185 -7.57 17.41 15.72
CA PHE A 185 -7.86 18.82 15.50
C PHE A 185 -9.05 18.94 14.56
N VAL A 186 -9.70 20.10 14.57
CA VAL A 186 -10.85 20.37 13.70
C VAL A 186 -10.50 21.46 12.69
N GLN A 187 -10.66 21.15 11.40
CA GLN A 187 -10.50 22.14 10.33
C GLN A 187 -11.87 22.63 9.86
N PRO A 188 -12.19 23.93 9.96
CA PRO A 188 -13.52 24.45 9.61
C PRO A 188 -13.79 24.37 8.10
N GLN A 189 -15.01 23.96 7.75
CA GLN A 189 -15.57 24.00 6.42
C GLN A 189 -16.53 25.21 6.32
N CYS A 190 -16.25 26.14 5.42
CA CYS A 190 -17.00 27.40 5.31
C CYS A 190 -17.84 27.46 4.03
N ASN A 191 -19.03 28.02 4.14
CA ASN A 191 -19.84 28.37 2.97
C ASN A 191 -19.18 29.56 2.23
N ILE A 192 -18.88 29.40 0.94
CA ILE A 192 -18.19 30.44 0.15
C ILE A 192 -19.01 31.73 -0.01
N MET A 193 -20.35 31.63 -0.02
CA MET A 193 -21.23 32.77 -0.24
C MET A 193 -21.47 33.55 1.05
N THR A 194 -21.60 32.86 2.19
CA THR A 194 -21.96 33.49 3.48
C THR A 194 -20.79 33.66 4.44
N GLY A 195 -19.67 32.96 4.21
CA GLY A 195 -18.52 32.90 5.12
C GLY A 195 -18.79 32.13 6.43
N GLN A 196 -19.98 31.57 6.61
CA GLN A 196 -20.33 30.84 7.84
C GLN A 196 -19.73 29.44 7.85
N ILE A 197 -19.33 28.99 9.04
CA ILE A 197 -18.88 27.62 9.27
C ILE A 197 -20.09 26.69 9.18
N VAL A 198 -20.03 25.72 8.26
CA VAL A 198 -21.11 24.75 7.98
C VAL A 198 -20.74 23.32 8.37
N GLY A 199 -19.53 23.13 8.85
CA GLY A 199 -19.00 21.86 9.33
C GLY A 199 -17.53 22.00 9.71
N ALA A 200 -16.92 20.91 10.15
CA ALA A 200 -15.47 20.81 10.27
C ALA A 200 -15.01 19.38 10.02
N GLU A 201 -13.77 19.21 9.61
CA GLU A 201 -13.14 17.90 9.41
C GLU A 201 -12.29 17.55 10.63
N ALA A 202 -12.45 16.33 11.16
CA ALA A 202 -11.62 15.79 12.23
C ALA A 202 -10.32 15.24 11.64
N LEU A 203 -9.21 15.89 11.99
CA LEU A 203 -7.88 15.54 11.55
C LEU A 203 -7.07 14.98 12.70
N VAL A 204 -6.74 13.70 12.60
CA VAL A 204 -5.91 12.97 13.56
C VAL A 204 -4.59 13.71 13.84
N ARG A 205 -4.15 13.67 15.09
CA ARG A 205 -2.85 14.18 15.55
C ARG A 205 -2.30 13.23 16.60
N TRP A 206 -0.99 13.00 16.55
CA TRP A 206 -0.30 12.26 17.60
C TRP A 206 0.58 13.24 18.38
N GLN A 207 0.25 13.39 19.66
CA GLN A 207 0.97 14.23 20.58
C GLN A 207 1.59 13.36 21.67
N LYS A 208 2.89 13.08 21.55
CA LYS A 208 3.63 12.26 22.51
C LYS A 208 3.79 13.01 23.84
N GLU A 209 4.01 12.25 24.90
CA GLU A 209 4.19 12.79 26.27
C GLU A 209 5.40 13.73 26.41
N ASP A 210 6.45 13.49 25.62
CA ASP A 210 7.66 14.31 25.60
C ASP A 210 7.50 15.65 24.84
N GLY A 211 6.32 15.88 24.27
CA GLY A 211 5.97 17.07 23.50
C GLY A 211 6.26 16.97 22.00
N GLU A 212 6.76 15.83 21.51
CA GLU A 212 6.87 15.55 20.09
C GLU A 212 5.47 15.47 19.44
N PHE A 213 5.36 15.99 18.22
CA PHE A 213 4.10 16.08 17.49
C PHE A 213 4.26 15.50 16.09
N LEU A 214 3.60 14.38 15.83
CA LEU A 214 3.65 13.71 14.53
C LEU A 214 2.40 14.03 13.71
N LEU A 215 2.65 14.24 12.42
CA LEU A 215 1.59 14.48 11.44
C LEU A 215 1.05 13.15 10.88
N PRO A 216 -0.23 13.11 10.45
CA PRO A 216 -0.84 11.91 9.88
C PRO A 216 -0.01 11.22 8.79
N GLY A 217 0.68 12.00 7.95
CA GLY A 217 1.51 11.47 6.85
C GLY A 217 2.70 10.63 7.32
N GLU A 218 3.11 10.72 8.58
CA GLU A 218 4.25 9.98 9.13
C GLU A 218 3.84 8.59 9.65
N PHE A 219 2.59 8.40 10.09
CA PHE A 219 2.17 7.14 10.73
C PHE A 219 0.94 6.47 10.11
N ILE A 220 0.07 7.20 9.40
CA ILE A 220 -1.07 6.59 8.70
C ILE A 220 -0.60 5.59 7.64
N PRO A 221 0.40 5.89 6.77
CA PRO A 221 0.86 4.92 5.76
C PRO A 221 1.34 3.60 6.39
N VAL A 222 2.02 3.68 7.53
CA VAL A 222 2.51 2.50 8.27
C VAL A 222 1.35 1.69 8.82
N LEU A 223 0.33 2.33 9.39
CA LEU A 223 -0.89 1.66 9.84
C LEU A 223 -1.68 1.02 8.69
N GLU A 224 -1.78 1.69 7.55
CA GLU A 224 -2.49 1.16 6.39
C GLU A 224 -1.76 -0.04 5.78
N LYS A 225 -0.45 0.06 5.58
CA LYS A 225 0.42 -1.02 5.10
C LYS A 225 0.29 -2.27 5.97
N ASN A 226 0.21 -2.07 7.29
CA ASN A 226 0.09 -3.15 8.27
C ASN A 226 -1.36 -3.52 8.63
N LYS A 227 -2.36 -2.89 7.99
CA LYS A 227 -3.81 -3.14 8.20
C LYS A 227 -4.27 -2.94 9.65
N MET A 228 -3.67 -1.98 10.35
CA MET A 228 -3.93 -1.65 11.76
C MET A 228 -4.63 -0.30 11.95
N ILE A 229 -4.92 0.43 10.87
CA ILE A 229 -5.54 1.76 10.92
C ILE A 229 -6.89 1.76 11.66
N ASP A 230 -7.63 0.65 11.61
CA ASP A 230 -8.95 0.54 12.23
C ASP A 230 -8.92 0.75 13.75
N ARG A 231 -7.81 0.43 14.42
CA ARG A 231 -7.65 0.68 15.86
C ARG A 231 -7.59 2.16 16.16
N LEU A 232 -6.84 2.91 15.36
CA LEU A 232 -6.72 4.36 15.50
C LEU A 232 -8.06 5.03 15.16
N ASP A 233 -8.69 4.63 14.05
CA ASP A 233 -9.94 5.23 13.61
C ASP A 233 -11.07 5.02 14.64
N ARG A 234 -11.21 3.82 15.20
CA ARG A 234 -12.15 3.56 16.31
C ARG A 234 -11.93 4.48 17.50
N TYR A 235 -10.66 4.65 17.91
CA TYR A 235 -10.28 5.52 19.03
C TYR A 235 -10.65 6.98 18.73
N ILE A 236 -10.39 7.45 17.52
CA ILE A 236 -10.66 8.83 17.11
C ILE A 236 -12.15 9.08 16.95
N TRP A 237 -12.90 8.17 16.34
CA TRP A 237 -14.35 8.29 16.24
C TRP A 237 -14.99 8.39 17.62
N GLU A 238 -14.49 7.62 18.60
CA GLU A 238 -14.93 7.69 19.99
C GLU A 238 -14.62 9.05 20.63
N LYS A 239 -13.40 9.57 20.47
CA LYS A 239 -13.03 10.92 20.95
C LYS A 239 -13.88 12.02 20.29
N VAL A 240 -14.19 11.91 19.00
CA VAL A 240 -15.07 12.85 18.28
C VAL A 240 -16.48 12.81 18.87
N CYS A 241 -17.05 11.63 19.12
CA CYS A 241 -18.36 11.49 19.75
C CYS A 241 -18.38 12.06 21.18
N GLN A 242 -17.36 11.76 21.99
CA GLN A 242 -17.22 12.33 23.33
C GLN A 242 -17.17 13.86 23.31
N TRP A 243 -16.39 14.42 22.40
CA TRP A 243 -16.23 15.87 22.25
C TRP A 243 -17.53 16.54 21.80
N LEU A 244 -18.22 15.96 20.80
CA LEU A 244 -19.53 16.45 20.37
C LEU A 244 -20.55 16.40 21.50
N ARG A 245 -20.59 15.30 22.28
CA ARG A 245 -21.48 15.18 23.43
C ARG A 245 -21.23 16.27 24.46
N HIS A 246 -19.95 16.46 24.82
CA HIS A 246 -19.54 17.50 25.75
C HIS A 246 -19.95 18.90 25.28
N TRP A 247 -19.80 19.21 23.99
CA TRP A 247 -20.24 20.47 23.40
C TRP A 247 -21.75 20.68 23.50
N ILE A 248 -22.55 19.65 23.27
CA ILE A 248 -24.01 19.75 23.42
C ILE A 248 -24.38 19.93 24.89
N ASP A 249 -23.76 19.20 25.81
CA ASP A 249 -24.05 19.24 27.25
C ASP A 249 -23.70 20.59 27.88
N THR A 250 -22.72 21.29 27.33
CA THR A 250 -22.32 22.65 27.75
C THR A 250 -23.19 23.75 27.12
N GLY A 251 -24.22 23.37 26.37
CA GLY A 251 -25.20 24.29 25.78
C GLY A 251 -24.76 24.93 24.46
N HIS A 252 -23.68 24.44 23.84
CA HIS A 252 -23.27 24.88 22.51
C HIS A 252 -24.10 24.20 21.41
N SER A 253 -24.13 24.83 20.24
CA SER A 253 -24.71 24.27 19.02
C SER A 253 -23.57 23.84 18.09
N PRO A 254 -23.13 22.58 18.16
CA PRO A 254 -22.02 22.09 17.33
C PRO A 254 -22.39 22.10 15.84
N VAL A 255 -21.38 22.35 15.00
CA VAL A 255 -21.49 22.09 13.56
C VAL A 255 -21.19 20.62 13.27
N PRO A 256 -21.67 20.06 12.14
CA PRO A 256 -21.36 18.68 11.78
C PRO A 256 -19.86 18.45 11.61
N ILE A 257 -19.37 17.32 12.14
CA ILE A 257 -17.99 16.87 12.05
C ILE A 257 -17.87 15.74 11.05
N SER A 258 -16.96 15.89 10.11
CA SER A 258 -16.61 14.85 9.16
C SER A 258 -15.48 13.99 9.72
N ILE A 259 -15.67 12.67 9.67
CA ILE A 259 -14.68 11.67 10.09
C ILE A 259 -14.20 10.87 8.88
N ASN A 260 -12.91 10.58 8.85
CA ASN A 260 -12.30 9.75 7.81
C ASN A 260 -12.61 8.27 8.08
N VAL A 261 -12.95 7.55 7.01
CA VAL A 261 -13.14 6.09 7.00
C VAL A 261 -12.30 5.52 5.86
N SER A 262 -11.29 4.75 6.22
CA SER A 262 -10.40 4.11 5.26
C SER A 262 -11.08 2.92 4.59
N ARG A 263 -10.51 2.51 3.46
CA ARG A 263 -10.90 1.26 2.82
C ARG A 263 -10.72 0.08 3.78
N ILE A 264 -9.62 0.07 4.55
CA ILE A 264 -9.24 -1.01 5.45
C ILE A 264 -10.30 -1.21 6.54
N ASP A 265 -10.88 -0.14 7.08
CA ASP A 265 -11.96 -0.21 8.08
C ASP A 265 -13.16 -0.99 7.58
N ILE A 266 -13.59 -0.73 6.34
CA ILE A 266 -14.73 -1.39 5.72
C ILE A 266 -14.45 -2.89 5.50
N PHE A 267 -13.19 -3.29 5.34
CA PHE A 267 -12.81 -4.70 5.22
C PHE A 267 -12.59 -5.38 6.57
N SER A 268 -12.13 -4.63 7.59
CA SER A 268 -11.83 -5.15 8.92
C SER A 268 -13.09 -5.28 9.79
N MET A 269 -14.09 -4.42 9.60
CA MET A 269 -15.28 -4.38 10.44
C MET A 269 -16.56 -3.90 9.73
N ASN A 270 -17.69 -4.04 10.41
CA ASN A 270 -18.94 -3.41 10.01
C ASN A 270 -18.97 -1.95 10.51
N VAL A 271 -18.34 -1.06 9.74
CA VAL A 271 -18.27 0.38 10.03
C VAL A 271 -19.65 0.99 10.30
N PRO A 272 -20.70 0.75 9.49
CA PRO A 272 -22.03 1.27 9.79
C PRO A 272 -22.51 0.92 11.19
N ASP A 273 -22.52 -0.36 11.57
CA ASP A 273 -23.03 -0.77 12.88
C ASP A 273 -22.18 -0.17 14.01
N TYR A 274 -20.85 -0.18 13.89
CA TYR A 274 -19.95 0.41 14.88
C TYR A 274 -20.21 1.91 15.10
N LEU A 275 -20.34 2.70 14.03
CA LEU A 275 -20.61 4.12 14.13
C LEU A 275 -21.98 4.39 14.76
N PHE A 276 -23.02 3.64 14.38
CA PHE A 276 -24.34 3.82 14.97
C PHE A 276 -24.39 3.44 16.45
N ASP A 277 -23.71 2.36 16.85
CA ASP A 277 -23.58 1.96 18.26
C ASP A 277 -22.87 3.05 19.07
N LEU A 278 -21.82 3.65 18.50
CA LEU A 278 -21.06 4.73 19.12
C LEU A 278 -21.91 6.01 19.28
N MET A 279 -22.65 6.37 18.24
CA MET A 279 -23.57 7.51 18.27
C MET A 279 -24.71 7.28 19.25
N GLU A 280 -25.21 6.06 19.40
CA GLU A 280 -26.20 5.71 20.42
C GLU A 280 -25.62 5.80 21.83
N LYS A 281 -24.44 5.19 22.05
CA LYS A 281 -23.69 5.22 23.32
C LYS A 281 -23.50 6.66 23.83
N TYR A 282 -23.11 7.57 22.94
CA TYR A 282 -22.88 8.98 23.28
C TYR A 282 -24.06 9.90 22.97
N GLN A 283 -25.22 9.36 22.56
CA GLN A 283 -26.42 10.13 22.23
C GLN A 283 -26.15 11.29 21.25
N ILE A 284 -25.43 11.01 20.16
CA ILE A 284 -25.07 11.98 19.13
C ILE A 284 -26.14 12.02 18.04
N PRO A 285 -26.75 13.20 17.79
CA PRO A 285 -27.64 13.39 16.66
C PRO A 285 -26.96 13.07 15.32
N LYS A 286 -27.66 12.32 14.46
CA LYS A 286 -27.12 11.84 13.18
C LYS A 286 -26.57 12.92 12.26
N HIS A 287 -27.22 14.08 12.24
CA HIS A 287 -26.82 15.20 11.40
C HIS A 287 -25.48 15.84 11.81
N LEU A 288 -24.92 15.49 12.98
CA LEU A 288 -23.64 16.03 13.45
C LEU A 288 -22.43 15.19 13.03
N ILE A 289 -22.64 14.03 12.42
CA ILE A 289 -21.55 13.20 11.89
C ILE A 289 -21.69 13.10 10.37
N LYS A 290 -20.59 13.31 9.66
CA LYS A 290 -20.43 13.03 8.25
C LYS A 290 -19.28 12.02 8.07
N VAL A 291 -19.37 11.18 7.06
CA VAL A 291 -18.34 10.17 6.77
C VAL A 291 -17.62 10.54 5.49
N GLU A 292 -16.30 10.57 5.52
CA GLU A 292 -15.44 10.83 4.36
C GLU A 292 -14.72 9.55 3.96
N ILE A 293 -14.77 9.22 2.66
CA ILE A 293 -14.13 8.04 2.10
C ILE A 293 -13.33 8.49 0.88
N THR A 294 -12.05 8.11 0.82
CA THR A 294 -11.15 8.48 -0.27
C THR A 294 -11.58 7.88 -1.61
N GLU A 295 -11.24 8.57 -2.71
CA GLU A 295 -11.53 8.10 -4.07
C GLU A 295 -10.97 6.70 -4.35
N SER A 296 -9.73 6.43 -3.92
CA SER A 296 -9.04 5.15 -4.12
C SER A 296 -9.76 3.96 -3.48
N ALA A 297 -10.63 4.20 -2.51
CA ALA A 297 -11.50 3.15 -1.97
C ALA A 297 -12.49 2.63 -3.02
N TYR A 298 -12.93 3.47 -3.97
CA TYR A 298 -14.00 3.13 -4.93
C TYR A 298 -13.51 2.56 -6.28
N THR A 299 -12.21 2.62 -6.57
CA THR A 299 -11.65 2.25 -7.89
C THR A 299 -11.70 0.74 -8.17
N GLU A 300 -11.75 -0.09 -7.15
CA GLU A 300 -12.02 -1.52 -7.30
C GLU A 300 -13.52 -1.78 -7.10
N SER A 301 -14.18 -2.39 -8.09
CA SER A 301 -15.61 -2.73 -8.07
C SER A 301 -15.93 -3.71 -6.93
N ASN A 302 -16.01 -3.19 -5.70
CA ASN A 302 -16.11 -3.98 -4.50
C ASN A 302 -17.45 -3.73 -3.82
N ASN A 303 -18.34 -4.72 -3.94
CA ASN A 303 -19.71 -4.66 -3.43
C ASN A 303 -19.79 -4.30 -1.93
N ARG A 304 -18.73 -4.57 -1.15
CA ARG A 304 -18.67 -4.23 0.28
C ARG A 304 -18.70 -2.72 0.55
N ILE A 305 -17.92 -1.94 -0.20
CA ILE A 305 -17.81 -0.49 0.02
C ILE A 305 -19.13 0.17 -0.37
N ALA A 306 -19.66 -0.17 -1.55
CA ALA A 306 -20.98 0.29 -1.97
C ALA A 306 -22.08 -0.10 -0.95
N SER A 307 -22.05 -1.32 -0.41
CA SER A 307 -22.99 -1.76 0.62
C SER A 307 -22.85 -0.97 1.93
N ALA A 308 -21.63 -0.72 2.40
CA ALA A 308 -21.39 0.07 3.61
C ALA A 308 -21.90 1.51 3.45
N VAL A 309 -21.55 2.15 2.32
CA VAL A 309 -21.98 3.51 1.98
C VAL A 309 -23.51 3.61 1.90
N ASN A 310 -24.15 2.68 1.19
CA ASN A 310 -25.62 2.64 1.10
C ASN A 310 -26.27 2.45 2.48
N THR A 311 -25.65 1.65 3.35
CA THR A 311 -26.15 1.45 4.72
C THR A 311 -26.05 2.73 5.54
N LEU A 312 -24.90 3.42 5.51
CA LEU A 312 -24.70 4.70 6.19
C LEU A 312 -25.75 5.74 5.74
N ARG A 313 -25.94 5.88 4.42
CA ARG A 313 -26.90 6.83 3.84
C ARG A 313 -28.34 6.47 4.16
N SER A 314 -28.73 5.20 4.00
CA SER A 314 -30.09 4.75 4.31
C SER A 314 -30.46 4.96 5.79
N ARG A 315 -29.47 4.96 6.68
CA ARG A 315 -29.65 5.23 8.11
C ARG A 315 -29.51 6.72 8.48
N GLY A 316 -29.30 7.60 7.51
CA GLY A 316 -29.39 9.06 7.63
C GLY A 316 -28.08 9.80 7.82
N LEU A 317 -26.93 9.17 7.56
CA LEU A 317 -25.62 9.87 7.53
C LEU A 317 -25.31 10.41 6.14
N VAL A 318 -24.62 11.55 6.11
CA VAL A 318 -24.07 12.13 4.88
C VAL A 318 -22.73 11.46 4.60
N VAL A 319 -22.57 10.91 3.40
CA VAL A 319 -21.29 10.33 2.96
C VAL A 319 -20.66 11.22 1.89
N MET A 320 -19.39 11.53 2.10
CA MET A 320 -18.58 12.40 1.26
C MET A 320 -17.47 11.58 0.60
N MET A 321 -17.15 11.91 -0.65
CA MET A 321 -15.96 11.41 -1.32
C MET A 321 -14.82 12.40 -1.14
N ASP A 322 -13.68 11.93 -0.65
CA ASP A 322 -12.46 12.74 -0.53
C ASP A 322 -11.47 12.52 -1.67
N ASP A 323 -10.59 13.50 -1.87
CA ASP A 323 -9.51 13.52 -2.87
C ASP A 323 -9.96 13.24 -4.31
N PHE A 324 -11.16 13.70 -4.69
CA PHE A 324 -11.65 13.46 -6.05
C PHE A 324 -10.74 14.08 -7.11
N GLY A 325 -10.34 13.25 -8.07
CA GLY A 325 -9.54 13.57 -9.25
C GLY A 325 -8.03 13.41 -9.04
N CYS A 326 -7.62 12.71 -7.98
CA CYS A 326 -6.23 12.31 -7.77
C CYS A 326 -5.81 11.06 -8.58
N GLY A 327 -6.78 10.24 -8.98
CA GLY A 327 -6.58 8.98 -9.71
C GLY A 327 -7.15 8.98 -11.13
N TYR A 328 -7.30 7.79 -11.72
CA TYR A 328 -7.96 7.58 -13.02
C TYR A 328 -9.50 7.67 -12.92
N SER A 329 -10.03 8.70 -12.27
CA SER A 329 -11.47 8.89 -12.14
C SER A 329 -12.05 9.26 -13.50
N SER A 330 -12.83 8.34 -14.08
CA SER A 330 -13.72 8.71 -15.17
C SER A 330 -14.94 9.43 -14.58
N LEU A 331 -15.41 10.52 -15.19
CA LEU A 331 -16.68 11.17 -14.83
C LEU A 331 -17.85 10.17 -14.81
N ASN A 332 -17.75 9.09 -15.60
CA ASN A 332 -18.70 7.97 -15.62
C ASN A 332 -18.80 7.23 -14.28
N MET A 333 -17.76 7.27 -13.44
CA MET A 333 -17.79 6.67 -12.10
C MET A 333 -18.81 7.38 -11.20
N LEU A 334 -18.94 8.71 -11.34
CA LEU A 334 -19.87 9.51 -10.51
C LEU A 334 -21.33 9.13 -10.68
N GLU A 335 -21.73 8.63 -11.86
CA GLU A 335 -23.11 8.20 -12.10
C GLU A 335 -23.53 7.04 -11.18
N ASN A 336 -22.57 6.24 -10.73
CA ASN A 336 -22.83 5.00 -9.98
C ASN A 336 -22.30 4.99 -8.54
N ILE A 337 -21.64 6.07 -8.09
CA ILE A 337 -21.14 6.14 -6.71
C ILE A 337 -22.18 6.80 -5.80
N PRO A 338 -22.68 6.09 -4.78
CA PRO A 338 -23.73 6.60 -3.92
C PRO A 338 -23.18 7.57 -2.85
N VAL A 339 -22.62 8.71 -3.23
CA VAL A 339 -22.16 9.77 -2.29
C VAL A 339 -23.05 11.01 -2.36
N ASP A 340 -23.09 11.77 -1.27
CA ASP A 340 -23.89 13.00 -1.15
C ASP A 340 -23.07 14.26 -1.46
N VAL A 341 -21.77 14.23 -1.17
CA VAL A 341 -20.85 15.36 -1.38
C VAL A 341 -19.55 14.87 -1.99
N LEU A 342 -18.95 15.71 -2.83
CA LEU A 342 -17.65 15.46 -3.45
C LEU A 342 -16.69 16.57 -3.01
N LYS A 343 -15.57 16.19 -2.39
CA LYS A 343 -14.46 17.10 -2.05
C LYS A 343 -13.43 17.05 -3.18
N LEU A 344 -13.11 18.22 -3.73
CA LEU A 344 -12.09 18.34 -4.77
C LEU A 344 -10.70 18.35 -4.15
N ASP A 345 -9.79 17.55 -4.69
CA ASP A 345 -8.39 17.56 -4.28
C ASP A 345 -7.77 18.97 -4.49
N MET A 346 -6.92 19.39 -3.55
CA MET A 346 -6.26 20.71 -3.61
C MET A 346 -5.47 20.95 -4.90
N ARG A 347 -5.01 19.90 -5.60
CA ARG A 347 -4.33 19.99 -6.89
C ARG A 347 -5.19 20.67 -7.96
N PHE A 348 -6.51 20.55 -7.91
CA PHE A 348 -7.41 21.28 -8.81
C PHE A 348 -7.44 22.79 -8.55
N LEU A 349 -7.06 23.20 -7.33
CA LEU A 349 -7.07 24.60 -6.88
C LEU A 349 -5.67 25.24 -6.94
N ARG A 350 -4.61 24.44 -7.09
CA ARG A 350 -3.25 24.93 -7.36
C ARG A 350 -3.14 25.43 -8.81
N PHE A 351 -3.68 26.62 -9.05
CA PHE A 351 -3.40 27.36 -10.27
C PHE A 351 -2.00 27.98 -10.17
N GLU A 352 -0.96 27.24 -10.52
CA GLU A 352 0.29 27.89 -10.93
C GLU A 352 0.03 28.61 -12.26
N GLU A 353 0.43 29.87 -12.38
CA GLU A 353 0.24 30.71 -13.59
C GLU A 353 1.01 30.23 -14.84
N ALA A 354 1.49 28.97 -14.84
CA ALA A 354 2.25 28.40 -15.94
C ALA A 354 1.32 27.88 -17.05
N GLU A 355 1.32 28.62 -18.18
CA GLU A 355 0.80 28.26 -19.51
C GLU A 355 -0.53 27.49 -19.56
N ARG A 356 -1.64 28.26 -19.63
CA ARG A 356 -2.97 27.76 -19.99
C ARG A 356 -2.98 27.08 -21.37
N LYS A 357 -2.69 25.78 -21.43
CA LYS A 357 -3.24 24.92 -22.48
C LYS A 357 -4.73 24.79 -22.22
N LYS A 358 -5.53 25.61 -22.90
CA LYS A 358 -6.99 25.49 -22.90
C LYS A 358 -7.35 24.15 -23.52
N VAL A 359 -7.72 23.18 -22.69
CA VAL A 359 -8.40 21.97 -23.15
C VAL A 359 -9.86 22.35 -23.35
N HIS A 360 -10.32 22.30 -24.60
CA HIS A 360 -11.74 22.44 -24.92
C HIS A 360 -12.41 21.10 -24.65
N ILE A 361 -13.30 21.07 -23.66
CA ILE A 361 -14.22 19.96 -23.44
C ILE A 361 -15.46 20.28 -24.29
N TYR A 362 -15.76 19.41 -25.26
CA TYR A 362 -16.95 19.50 -26.10
C TYR A 362 -18.12 18.74 -25.50
#